data_AF-A0A968WRL6-F1
#
_entry.id   AF-A0A968WRL6-F1
#
_cell.length_a   1.000
_cell.length_b   1.000
_cell.length_c   1.000
_cell.angle_alpha   90.00
_cell.angle_beta   90.00
_cell.angle_gamma   90.00
#
_symmetry.space_group_name_H-M   'P 1'
#
loop_
_entity.id
_entity.type
_entity.pdbx_description
1 polymer ?
#
loop_
_entity_poly.entity_id
_entity_poly.type
_entity_poly.pdbx_seq_one_letter_code
_entity_poly.pdbx_strand_id
1 'polypeptide(L)' 'MGFHVRNSETERLTRYLALRAGIGLTAAVHMAVTNEIARLEKKRPLEERIADLQESVARRIKDPAPLTKEFYDSLYD' A
#
# COMPACT_ATOMS: atom_id res chain seq x y z
N MET A 1 -9.77 -29.89 -10.32
CA MET A 1 -8.31 -30.11 -10.45
C MET A 1 -7.63 -29.65 -9.18
N GLY A 2 -6.70 -30.46 -8.65
CA GLY A 2 -6.14 -30.31 -7.30
C GLY A 2 -5.01 -29.28 -7.23
N PHE A 3 -4.98 -28.52 -6.13
CA PHE A 3 -3.89 -27.63 -5.79
C PHE A 3 -2.67 -28.46 -5.35
N HIS A 4 -1.69 -28.63 -6.23
CA HIS A 4 -0.43 -29.32 -5.93
C HIS A 4 0.70 -28.31 -5.75
N VAL A 5 0.78 -27.70 -4.57
CA VAL A 5 1.99 -26.97 -4.20
C VAL A 5 2.96 -27.93 -3.54
N ARG A 6 4.14 -28.09 -4.15
CA ARG A 6 5.20 -29.01 -3.65
C ARG A 6 5.90 -28.51 -2.38
N ASN A 7 5.44 -27.37 -1.83
CA ASN A 7 5.94 -26.75 -0.61
C ASN A 7 4.83 -26.78 0.46
N SER A 8 5.09 -27.49 1.56
CA SER A 8 4.15 -27.66 2.68
C SER A 8 3.85 -26.37 3.43
N GLU A 9 4.80 -25.42 3.46
CA GLU A 9 4.61 -24.11 4.07
C GLU A 9 3.64 -23.26 3.26
N THR A 10 3.80 -23.23 1.93
CA THR A 10 2.89 -22.49 1.05
C THR A 10 1.47 -23.04 1.12
N GLU A 11 1.31 -24.37 1.25
CA GLU A 11 -0.01 -24.97 1.46
C GLU A 11 -0.62 -24.50 2.79
N ARG A 12 0.14 -24.53 3.89
CA ARG A 12 -0.33 -24.05 5.20
C ARG A 12 -0.75 -22.58 5.16
N LEU A 13 0.06 -21.71 4.57
CA LEU A 13 -0.23 -20.29 4.42
C LEU A 13 -1.49 -20.05 3.57
N THR A 14 -1.64 -20.79 2.47
CA THR A 14 -2.82 -20.70 1.60
C THR A 14 -4.08 -21.14 2.33
N ARG A 15 -4.02 -22.25 3.08
CA ARG A 15 -5.14 -22.73 3.90
C ARG A 15 -5.50 -21.74 5.00
N TYR A 16 -4.51 -21.18 5.67
CA TYR A 16 -4.73 -20.15 6.69
C TYR A 16 -5.42 -18.91 6.10
N LEU A 17 -4.94 -18.42 4.95
CA LEU A 17 -5.54 -17.28 4.28
C LEU A 17 -6.98 -17.55 3.84
N ALA A 18 -7.23 -18.73 3.26
CA ALA A 18 -8.56 -19.17 2.86
C ALA A 18 -9.54 -19.20 4.05
N LEU A 19 -9.12 -19.77 5.18
CA LEU A 19 -9.92 -19.79 6.41
C LEU A 19 -10.17 -18.39 6.96
N ARG A 20 -9.14 -17.53 6.99
CA ARG A 20 -9.26 -16.18 7.55
C ARG A 20 -10.16 -15.28 6.69
N ALA A 21 -10.13 -15.45 5.38
CA ALA A 21 -10.95 -14.69 4.44
C ALA A 21 -12.32 -15.33 4.13
N GLY A 22 -12.57 -16.56 4.60
CA GLY A 22 -13.83 -17.27 4.34
C GLY A 22 -14.02 -17.67 2.87
N ILE A 23 -12.94 -17.91 2.14
CA ILE A 23 -12.95 -18.20 0.70
C ILE A 23 -12.27 -19.54 0.38
N GLY A 24 -12.51 -20.09 -0.81
CA GLY A 24 -11.86 -21.32 -1.26
C GLY A 24 -10.36 -21.16 -1.51
N LEU A 25 -9.61 -22.26 -1.49
CA LEU A 25 -8.14 -22.26 -1.66
C LEU A 25 -7.70 -21.57 -2.96
N THR A 26 -8.34 -21.89 -4.09
CA THR A 26 -8.02 -21.26 -5.39
C THR A 26 -8.27 -19.75 -5.36
N ALA A 27 -9.36 -19.31 -4.73
CA ALA A 27 -9.67 -17.89 -4.58
C ALA A 27 -8.66 -17.19 -3.67
N ALA A 28 -8.21 -17.84 -2.59
CA ALA A 28 -7.19 -17.32 -1.69
C ALA A 28 -5.84 -17.11 -2.40
N VAL A 29 -5.43 -18.06 -3.24
CA VAL A 29 -4.21 -17.94 -4.06
C VAL A 29 -4.34 -16.79 -5.05
N HIS A 30 -5.45 -16.75 -5.79
CA HIS A 30 -5.70 -15.68 -6.75
C HIS A 30 -5.63 -14.31 -6.06
N MET A 31 -6.35 -14.14 -4.96
CA MET A 31 -6.34 -12.91 -4.17
C MET A 31 -4.93 -12.53 -3.69
N ALA A 32 -4.17 -13.47 -3.13
CA ALA A 32 -2.82 -13.22 -2.64
C ALA A 32 -1.88 -12.74 -3.77
N VAL A 33 -1.91 -13.43 -4.91
CA VAL A 33 -1.08 -13.10 -6.07
C VAL A 33 -1.47 -11.75 -6.66
N THR A 34 -2.77 -11.48 -6.85
CA THR A 34 -3.25 -10.19 -7.34
C THR A 34 -2.83 -9.05 -6.43
N ASN A 35 -2.96 -9.22 -5.11
CA ASN A 35 -2.57 -8.18 -4.15
C ASN A 35 -1.07 -7.90 -4.18
N GLU A 36 -0.25 -8.93 -4.34
CA GLU A 36 1.21 -8.77 -4.40
C GLU A 36 1.66 -8.10 -5.69
N ILE A 37 1.09 -8.49 -6.84
CA ILE A 37 1.32 -7.80 -8.12
C ILE A 37 0.93 -6.33 -7.99
N ALA A 38 -0.27 -6.05 -7.48
CA ALA A 38 -0.73 -4.68 -7.28
C ALA A 38 0.17 -3.91 -6.31
N ARG A 39 0.72 -4.54 -5.27
CA ARG A 39 1.69 -3.91 -4.36
C ARG A 39 3.00 -3.57 -5.06
N LEU A 40 3.47 -4.46 -5.92
CA LEU A 40 4.69 -4.26 -6.72
C LEU A 40 4.49 -3.19 -7.79
N GLU A 41 3.33 -3.13 -8.44
CA GLU A 41 2.96 -2.09 -9.41
C GLU A 41 2.68 -0.75 -8.73
N LYS A 42 2.06 -0.73 -7.55
CA LYS A 42 1.82 0.48 -6.74
C LYS A 42 3.07 1.01 -6.05
N LYS A 43 4.23 0.35 -6.15
CA LYS A 43 5.51 1.02 -5.87
C LYS A 43 5.73 2.05 -6.97
N ARG A 44 5.06 3.20 -6.82
CA ARG A 44 5.38 4.40 -7.59
C ARG A 44 6.90 4.61 -7.50
N PRO A 45 7.58 4.77 -8.65
CA PRO A 45 9.00 5.09 -8.69
C PRO A 45 9.35 6.16 -7.68
N LEU A 46 10.53 6.05 -7.05
CA LEU A 46 11.00 7.05 -6.10
C LEU A 46 10.97 8.45 -6.71
N GLU A 47 11.28 8.55 -8.00
CA GLU A 47 11.22 9.76 -8.82
C GLU A 47 9.83 10.41 -8.82
N GLU A 48 8.76 9.64 -9.03
CA GLU A 48 7.38 10.17 -8.98
C GLU A 48 7.00 10.66 -7.59
N ARG A 49 7.44 9.94 -6.54
CA ARG A 49 7.19 10.34 -5.16
C ARG A 49 7.95 11.62 -4.80
N ILE A 50 9.18 11.78 -5.32
CA ILE A 50 9.97 12.99 -5.18
C ILE A 50 9.34 14.14 -5.96
N ALA A 51 8.83 13.89 -7.17
CA ALA A 51 8.18 14.89 -8.00
C ALA A 51 6.94 15.49 -7.30
N ASP A 52 6.09 14.66 -6.68
CA ASP A 52 4.94 15.14 -5.89
C ASP A 52 5.37 16.03 -4.72
N LEU A 53 6.44 15.63 -4.00
CA LEU A 53 7.00 16.41 -2.90
C LEU A 53 7.53 17.75 -3.41
N GLN A 54 8.32 17.75 -4.49
CA GLN A 54 8.83 18.96 -5.12
C GLN A 54 7.70 19.88 -5.56
N GLU A 55 6.64 19.34 -6.17
CA GLU A 55 5.47 20.12 -6.57
C GLU A 55 4.73 20.72 -5.37
N SER A 56 4.55 19.94 -4.28
CA SER A 56 3.92 20.43 -3.06
C SER A 56 4.71 21.57 -2.40
N VAL A 57 6.05 21.45 -2.37
CA VAL A 57 6.94 22.48 -1.83
C VAL A 57 6.93 23.71 -2.73
N ALA A 58 7.02 23.54 -4.04
CA ALA A 58 6.98 24.65 -5.00
C ALA A 58 5.66 25.43 -4.90
N ARG A 59 4.52 24.74 -4.77
CA ARG A 59 3.22 25.36 -4.51
C ARG A 59 3.23 26.18 -3.22
N ARG A 60 3.76 25.63 -2.13
CA ARG A 60 3.84 26.32 -0.83
C ARG A 60 4.77 27.53 -0.85
N ILE A 61 5.86 27.48 -1.62
CA ILE A 61 6.76 28.64 -1.80
C ILE A 61 6.06 29.74 -2.61
N LYS A 62 5.34 29.35 -3.67
CA LYS A 62 4.62 30.28 -4.54
C LYS A 62 3.46 30.98 -3.82
N ASP A 63 2.74 30.23 -3.00
CA ASP A 63 1.61 30.72 -2.20
C ASP A 63 1.82 30.34 -0.72
N PRO A 64 2.62 31.15 0.01
CA PRO A 64 2.90 30.87 1.41
C PRO A 64 1.63 31.04 2.23
N ALA A 65 1.25 30.01 2.97
CA ALA A 65 0.16 30.10 3.94
C ALA A 65 0.47 31.23 4.95
N PRO A 66 -0.51 32.06 5.31
CA PRO A 66 -0.30 33.11 6.28
C PRO A 66 0.12 32.49 7.61
N LEU A 67 1.24 32.95 8.16
CA LEU A 67 1.76 32.55 9.47
C LEU A 67 0.92 33.22 10.55
N THR A 68 -0.33 32.76 10.71
CA THR A 68 -1.25 33.31 11.71
C THR A 68 -0.99 32.70 13.08
N LYS A 69 -1.54 33.33 14.12
CA LYS A 69 -1.45 32.81 15.48
C LYS A 69 -2.07 31.40 15.57
N GLU A 70 -3.18 31.18 14.88
CA GLU A 70 -3.85 29.87 14.81
C GLU A 70 -2.95 28.79 14.20
N PHE A 71 -2.09 29.14 13.24
CA PHE A 71 -1.09 28.20 12.70
C PHE A 71 -0.07 27.79 13.76
N TYR A 72 0.46 28.75 14.52
CA TYR A 72 1.42 28.45 15.59
C TYR A 72 0.79 27.64 16.73
N ASP A 73 -0.44 27.98 17.11
CA ASP A 73 -1.18 27.25 18.16
C ASP A 73 -1.41 25.78 17.73
N SER A 74 -1.66 25.50 16.44
CA SER A 74 -1.83 24.13 15.92
C SER A 74 -0.57 23.25 15.91
N LEU A 75 0.63 23.81 16.10
CA LEU A 75 1.89 23.05 16.13
C LEU A 75 2.19 22.46 17.52
N TYR A 76 1.48 22.91 18.55
CA TYR A 76 1.71 22.54 19.95
C TYR A 76 0.52 21.81 20.60
N ASP A 77 -0.57 21.59 19.86
CA ASP A 77 -1.69 20.68 20.18
C ASP A 77 -1.41 19.25 19.68
#